data_AF-A0A517MUG5-F1
#
_entry.id   AF-A0A517MUG5-F1
#
_cell.length_a   1.000
_cell.length_b   1.000
_cell.length_c   1.000
_cell.angle_alpha   90.00
_cell.angle_beta   90.00
_cell.angle_gamma   90.00
#
_symmetry.space_group_name_H-M   'P 1'
#
loop_
_entity.id
_entity.type
_entity.pdbx_description
1 polymer ?
#
loop_
_entity_poly.entity_id
_entity_poly.type
_entity_poly.pdbx_seq_one_letter_code
_entity_poly.pdbx_strand_id
1 'polypeptide(L)'
;MLSLLIASREVRPWPDGIDSTVTLAFLAIAFGVPAIGYFFLVLDFRRYLRSLRRALVIANNITLKIPYWALRDRPSCLTALGLAKDCSEADVLEAYREKVKTQHPDRGGNLKNFLQLQQNFELALQVARQTNSDDAPQE
;
A
#
# COMPACT_ATOMS: atom_id res chain seq x y z
N MET A 1 -89.41 19.37 34.71
CA MET A 1 -89.00 18.80 33.41
C MET A 1 -87.66 19.37 33.01
N LEU A 2 -86.56 18.71 33.37
CA LEU A 2 -85.22 19.03 32.87
C LEU A 2 -84.40 17.74 32.99
N SER A 3 -84.57 16.86 32.01
CA SER A 3 -83.80 15.62 31.89
C SER A 3 -82.42 15.97 31.34
N LEU A 4 -81.41 15.86 32.19
CA LEU A 4 -79.99 15.90 31.84
C LEU A 4 -79.66 14.75 30.87
N LEU A 5 -79.55 15.04 29.59
CA LEU A 5 -78.88 14.19 28.61
C LEU A 5 -77.37 14.30 28.82
N ILE A 6 -76.85 13.52 29.77
CA ILE A 6 -75.42 13.26 29.86
C ILE A 6 -75.07 12.32 28.70
N ALA A 7 -74.61 12.91 27.60
CA ALA A 7 -74.00 12.16 26.50
C ALA A 7 -72.79 11.41 27.07
N SER A 8 -72.89 10.10 27.15
CA SER A 8 -71.78 9.21 27.46
C SER A 8 -70.69 9.38 26.39
N ARG A 9 -69.67 10.20 26.67
CA ARG A 9 -68.44 10.21 25.88
C ARG A 9 -67.84 8.82 26.00
N GLU A 10 -67.82 8.09 24.89
CA GLU A 10 -66.99 6.88 24.80
C GLU A 10 -65.52 7.30 24.94
N VAL A 11 -64.94 7.01 26.10
CA VAL A 11 -63.51 7.16 26.34
C VAL A 11 -62.83 6.03 25.58
N ARG A 12 -62.29 6.32 24.40
CA ARG A 12 -61.48 5.34 23.67
C ARG A 12 -60.25 5.00 24.52
N PRO A 13 -59.99 3.71 24.81
CA PRO A 13 -58.85 3.30 25.60
C PRO A 13 -57.58 3.52 24.77
N TRP A 14 -56.86 4.60 25.07
CA TRP A 14 -55.53 4.82 24.54
C TRP A 14 -54.60 3.64 24.92
N PRO A 15 -53.79 3.10 24.00
CA PRO A 15 -53.59 3.51 22.60
C PRO A 15 -54.46 2.73 21.60
N ASP A 16 -54.94 3.40 20.54
CA ASP A 16 -55.57 2.74 19.41
C ASP A 16 -54.51 2.08 18.50
N GLY A 17 -54.91 1.12 17.64
CA GLY A 17 -53.99 0.48 16.68
C GLY A 17 -53.32 1.46 15.71
N ILE A 18 -53.96 2.61 15.46
CA ILE A 18 -53.40 3.69 14.63
C ILE A 18 -52.25 4.39 15.38
N ASP A 19 -52.36 4.60 16.69
CA ASP A 19 -51.31 5.28 17.47
C ASP A 19 -50.04 4.43 17.57
N SER A 20 -50.20 3.11 17.72
CA SER A 20 -49.05 2.19 17.77
C SER A 20 -48.33 2.12 16.42
N THR A 21 -49.07 2.07 15.30
CA THR A 21 -48.48 2.06 13.95
C THR A 21 -47.76 3.37 13.63
N VAL A 22 -48.33 4.52 13.98
CA VAL A 22 -47.68 5.83 13.80
C VAL A 22 -46.42 5.94 14.65
N THR A 23 -46.48 5.50 15.92
CA THR A 23 -45.32 5.52 16.81
C THR A 23 -44.20 4.63 16.29
N LEU A 24 -44.52 3.43 15.82
CA LEU A 24 -43.54 2.50 15.27
C LEU A 24 -42.92 3.03 13.97
N ALA A 25 -43.73 3.60 13.08
CA ALA A 25 -43.25 4.25 11.86
C ALA A 25 -42.32 5.42 12.17
N PHE A 26 -42.68 6.26 13.14
CA PHE A 26 -41.83 7.37 13.58
C PHE A 26 -40.49 6.88 14.13
N LEU A 27 -40.48 5.87 15.01
CA LEU A 27 -39.25 5.27 15.53
C LEU A 27 -38.41 4.65 14.42
N ALA A 28 -39.04 3.94 13.49
CA ALA A 28 -38.35 3.34 12.35
C ALA A 28 -37.65 4.40 11.49
N ILE A 29 -38.26 5.57 11.28
CA ILE A 29 -37.64 6.67 10.55
C ILE A 29 -36.55 7.34 11.39
N ALA A 30 -36.85 7.68 12.64
CA ALA A 30 -35.96 8.39 13.55
C ALA A 30 -34.63 7.66 13.79
N PHE A 31 -34.67 6.32 13.85
CA PHE A 31 -33.46 5.50 14.03
C PHE A 31 -32.96 4.89 12.73
N GLY A 32 -33.85 4.52 11.82
CA GLY A 32 -33.48 3.87 10.55
C GLY A 32 -32.68 4.79 9.63
N VAL A 33 -33.10 6.06 9.48
CA VAL A 33 -32.39 6.99 8.59
C VAL A 33 -30.95 7.26 9.07
N PRO A 34 -30.71 7.58 10.36
CA PRO A 34 -29.33 7.71 10.87
C PRO A 34 -28.52 6.42 10.79
N ALA A 35 -29.12 5.27 11.11
CA ALA A 35 -28.42 3.99 11.05
C ALA A 35 -27.99 3.63 9.63
N ILE A 36 -28.86 3.85 8.65
CA ILE A 36 -28.54 3.65 7.22
C ILE A 36 -27.43 4.62 6.80
N GLY A 37 -27.53 5.90 7.16
CA GLY A 37 -26.48 6.89 6.86
C GLY A 37 -25.12 6.49 7.45
N TYR A 38 -25.10 6.05 8.71
CA TYR A 38 -23.89 5.56 9.37
C TYR A 38 -23.31 4.33 8.66
N PHE A 39 -24.16 3.39 8.25
CA PHE A 39 -23.73 2.20 7.50
C PHE A 39 -23.06 2.57 6.18
N PHE A 40 -23.63 3.50 5.41
CA PHE A 40 -23.02 3.99 4.17
C PHE A 40 -21.67 4.70 4.42
N LEU A 41 -21.58 5.51 5.48
CA LEU A 41 -20.32 6.17 5.86
C LEU A 41 -19.22 5.16 6.19
N VAL A 42 -19.55 4.11 6.96
CA VAL A 42 -18.60 3.05 7.30
C VAL A 42 -18.15 2.26 6.06
N LEU A 43 -19.08 1.95 5.15
CA LEU A 43 -18.73 1.28 3.90
C LEU A 43 -17.82 2.12 3.01
N ASP A 44 -18.11 3.42 2.88
CA ASP A 44 -17.29 4.31 2.06
C ASP A 44 -15.91 4.53 2.67
N PHE A 45 -15.82 4.72 3.99
CA PHE A 45 -14.55 4.81 4.70
C PHE A 45 -13.69 3.55 4.49
N ARG A 46 -14.29 2.36 4.53
CA ARG A 46 -13.57 1.10 4.25
C ARG A 46 -13.07 1.04 2.80
N ARG A 47 -13.86 1.52 1.83
CA ARG A 47 -13.43 1.61 0.43
C ARG A 47 -12.29 2.60 0.25
N TYR A 48 -12.37 3.75 0.90
CA TYR A 48 -11.33 4.77 0.91
C TYR A 48 -10.01 4.23 1.48
N LEU A 49 -10.04 3.55 2.63
CA LEU A 49 -8.83 2.92 3.17
C LEU A 49 -8.25 1.85 2.24
N ARG A 50 -9.10 1.09 1.54
CA ARG A 50 -8.64 0.08 0.58
C ARG A 50 -7.99 0.70 -0.66
N SER A 51 -8.52 1.81 -1.18
CA SER A 51 -7.89 2.54 -2.30
C SER A 51 -6.59 3.20 -1.86
N LEU A 52 -6.55 3.79 -0.67
CA LEU A 52 -5.34 4.38 -0.08
C LEU A 52 -4.24 3.35 0.06
N ARG A 53 -4.54 2.14 0.55
CA ARG A 53 -3.56 1.06 0.64
C ARG A 53 -2.96 0.70 -0.73
N ARG A 54 -3.76 0.68 -1.79
CA ARG A 54 -3.26 0.44 -3.16
C ARG A 54 -2.38 1.58 -3.64
N ALA A 55 -2.81 2.82 -3.43
CA ALA A 55 -2.04 4.00 -3.79
C ALA A 55 -0.70 4.04 -3.05
N LEU A 56 -0.69 3.70 -1.75
CA LEU A 56 0.52 3.66 -0.93
C LEU A 56 1.48 2.55 -1.39
N VAL A 57 0.98 1.38 -1.78
CA VAL A 57 1.82 0.32 -2.37
C VAL A 57 2.45 0.77 -3.69
N ILE A 58 1.70 1.45 -4.55
CA ILE A 58 2.21 2.00 -5.81
C ILE A 58 3.25 3.10 -5.54
N ALA A 59 2.94 4.04 -4.65
CA ALA A 59 3.84 5.13 -4.28
C ALA A 59 5.13 4.61 -3.65
N ASN A 60 5.05 3.64 -2.73
CA ASN A 60 6.22 3.03 -2.11
C ASN A 60 7.13 2.36 -3.15
N ASN A 61 6.56 1.67 -4.14
CA ASN A 61 7.32 1.08 -5.23
C ASN A 61 7.99 2.14 -6.13
N ILE A 62 7.42 3.34 -6.23
CA ILE A 62 8.02 4.48 -6.96
C ILE A 62 9.15 5.10 -6.14
N THR A 63 9.00 5.25 -4.83
CA THR A 63 10.01 5.88 -3.95
C THR A 63 11.30 5.05 -3.83
N LEU A 64 11.23 3.73 -3.99
CA LEU A 64 12.41 2.86 -4.01
C LEU A 64 13.22 2.92 -5.33
N LYS A 65 12.74 3.66 -6.35
CA LYS A 65 13.58 3.95 -7.52
C LYS A 65 14.60 5.00 -7.13
N ILE A 66 15.83 4.54 -6.94
CA ILE A 66 17.04 5.35 -6.78
C ILE A 66 16.96 6.59 -7.68
N PRO A 67 17.07 7.81 -7.12
CA PRO A 67 16.86 9.01 -7.89
C PRO A 67 17.91 9.13 -9.01
N TYR A 68 17.52 9.75 -10.13
CA TYR A 68 18.35 9.81 -11.33
C TYR A 68 19.73 10.47 -11.10
N TRP A 69 19.84 11.40 -10.15
CA TRP A 69 21.12 12.01 -9.78
C TRP A 69 22.07 11.00 -9.12
N ALA A 70 21.54 10.06 -8.34
CA ALA A 70 22.32 8.96 -7.75
C ALA A 70 22.72 7.88 -8.78
N LEU A 71 22.12 7.89 -9.98
CA LEU A 71 22.53 7.06 -11.12
C LEU A 71 23.63 7.73 -11.97
N ARG A 72 23.77 9.06 -11.91
CA ARG A 72 24.69 9.83 -12.76
C ARG A 72 26.16 9.55 -12.43
N ASP A 73 26.47 9.39 -11.15
CA ASP A 73 27.84 9.20 -10.67
C ASP A 73 28.22 7.72 -10.52
N ARG A 74 27.40 6.79 -11.04
CA ARG A 74 27.67 5.36 -10.96
C ARG A 74 28.41 4.86 -12.20
N PRO A 75 29.54 4.15 -12.03
CA PRO A 75 30.18 3.48 -13.14
C PRO A 75 29.23 2.42 -13.72
N SER A 76 29.29 2.24 -15.04
CA SER A 76 28.39 1.34 -15.78
C SER A 76 28.41 -0.11 -15.27
N CYS A 77 29.55 -0.56 -14.71
CA CYS A 77 29.71 -1.88 -14.10
C CYS A 77 28.81 -2.10 -12.87
N LEU A 78 28.70 -1.12 -11.97
CA LEU A 78 27.83 -1.20 -10.79
C LEU A 78 26.35 -1.13 -11.17
N THR A 79 26.01 -0.32 -12.16
CA THR A 79 24.66 -0.26 -12.72
C THR A 79 24.25 -1.60 -13.35
N ALA A 80 25.17 -2.26 -14.07
CA ALA A 80 24.93 -3.57 -14.66
C ALA A 80 24.72 -4.66 -13.59
N LEU A 81 25.23 -4.50 -12.37
CA LEU A 81 24.99 -5.39 -11.22
C LEU A 81 23.79 -4.96 -10.36
N GLY A 82 23.31 -3.72 -10.50
CA GLY A 82 22.20 -3.18 -9.72
C GLY A 82 22.61 -2.69 -8.33
N LEU A 83 23.89 -2.36 -8.15
CA LEU A 83 24.46 -1.98 -6.86
C LEU A 83 24.54 -0.46 -6.67
N ALA A 84 24.62 -0.04 -5.40
CA ALA A 84 24.91 1.34 -5.02
C ALA A 84 26.40 1.68 -5.23
N LYS A 85 26.75 2.97 -5.19
CA LYS A 85 28.15 3.43 -5.28
C LYS A 85 28.97 2.96 -4.07
N ASP A 86 28.34 2.98 -2.89
CA ASP A 86 28.97 2.68 -1.60
C ASP A 86 28.88 1.18 -1.26
N CYS A 87 28.85 0.32 -2.28
CA CYS A 87 28.72 -1.13 -2.07
C CYS A 87 30.02 -1.74 -1.56
N SER A 88 29.90 -2.67 -0.62
CA SER A 88 31.03 -3.48 -0.16
C SER A 88 31.36 -4.59 -1.16
N GLU A 89 32.57 -5.14 -1.09
CA GLU A 89 32.95 -6.34 -1.86
C GLU A 89 31.99 -7.51 -1.63
N ALA A 90 31.47 -7.64 -0.41
CA ALA A 90 30.48 -8.67 -0.07
C ALA A 90 29.18 -8.52 -0.89
N ASP A 91 28.71 -7.28 -1.06
CA ASP A 91 27.49 -6.97 -1.82
C ASP A 91 27.69 -7.27 -3.31
N VAL A 92 28.89 -6.99 -3.84
CA VAL A 92 29.26 -7.30 -5.23
C VAL A 92 29.21 -8.81 -5.48
N LEU A 93 29.74 -9.61 -4.55
CA LEU A 93 29.72 -11.07 -4.62
C LEU A 93 28.30 -11.64 -4.53
N GLU A 94 27.47 -11.09 -3.65
CA GLU A 94 26.08 -11.51 -3.50
C GLU A 94 25.26 -11.23 -4.76
N ALA A 95 25.31 -9.99 -5.27
CA ALA A 95 24.61 -9.61 -6.49
C ALA A 95 25.07 -10.43 -7.71
N TYR A 96 26.37 -10.74 -7.81
CA TYR A 96 26.89 -11.62 -8.85
C TYR A 96 26.29 -13.02 -8.75
N ARG A 97 26.27 -13.63 -7.57
CA ARG A 97 25.69 -14.97 -7.35
C ARG A 97 24.21 -15.03 -7.75
N GLU A 98 23.44 -13.99 -7.46
CA GLU A 98 22.03 -13.91 -7.87
C GLU A 98 21.87 -13.82 -9.39
N LYS A 99 22.67 -12.98 -10.06
CA LYS A 99 22.61 -12.83 -11.51
C LYS A 99 23.10 -14.05 -12.27
N VAL A 100 24.12 -14.72 -11.77
CA VAL A 100 24.59 -15.97 -12.36
C VAL A 100 23.49 -17.03 -12.31
N LYS A 101 22.75 -17.17 -11.20
CA LYS A 101 21.65 -18.14 -11.09
C LYS A 101 20.58 -17.97 -12.18
N THR A 102 20.37 -16.74 -12.65
CA THR A 102 19.33 -16.39 -13.63
C THR A 102 19.85 -16.34 -15.07
N GLN A 103 21.12 -15.96 -15.29
CA GLN A 103 21.69 -15.74 -16.62
C GLN A 103 22.66 -16.85 -17.09
N HIS A 104 22.86 -17.92 -16.32
CA HIS A 104 23.78 -18.99 -16.70
C HIS A 104 23.38 -19.66 -18.02
N PRO A 105 24.33 -19.91 -18.96
CA PRO A 105 24.03 -20.55 -20.24
C PRO A 105 23.41 -21.95 -20.09
N ASP A 106 23.83 -22.72 -19.10
CA ASP A 106 23.26 -24.06 -18.81
C ASP A 106 21.78 -24.03 -18.41
N ARG A 107 21.24 -22.86 -18.05
CA ARG A 107 19.82 -22.65 -17.75
C ARG A 107 19.05 -22.00 -18.90
N GLY A 108 19.64 -21.96 -20.09
CA GLY A 108 19.07 -21.30 -21.27
C GLY A 108 19.47 -19.82 -21.41
N GLY A 109 20.46 -19.36 -20.65
CA GLY A 109 21.03 -18.02 -20.78
C GLY A 109 21.90 -17.84 -22.03
N ASN A 110 22.17 -16.59 -22.41
CA ASN A 110 23.06 -16.28 -23.53
C ASN A 110 24.50 -16.15 -23.05
N LEU A 111 25.42 -16.90 -23.66
CA LEU A 111 26.86 -16.86 -23.34
C LEU A 111 27.45 -15.43 -23.41
N LYS A 112 27.03 -14.63 -24.40
CA LYS A 112 27.49 -13.24 -24.55
C LYS A 112 27.08 -12.37 -23.35
N ASN A 113 25.86 -12.56 -22.85
CA ASN A 113 25.36 -11.81 -21.69
C ASN A 113 26.09 -12.25 -20.42
N PHE A 114 26.41 -13.54 -20.29
CA PHE A 114 27.18 -14.06 -19.17
C PHE A 114 28.62 -13.51 -19.14
N LEU A 115 29.31 -13.44 -20.30
CA LEU A 115 30.64 -12.83 -20.39
C LEU A 115 30.62 -11.35 -20.03
N GLN A 116 29.60 -10.60 -20.48
CA GLN A 116 29.42 -9.21 -20.08
C GLN A 116 29.16 -9.06 -18.58
N LEU A 117 28.37 -9.96 -17.98
CA LEU A 117 28.15 -10.00 -16.53
C LEU A 117 29.48 -10.21 -15.78
N GLN A 118 30.32 -11.12 -16.25
CA GLN A 118 31.62 -11.40 -15.65
C GLN A 118 32.58 -10.19 -15.75
N GLN A 119 32.64 -9.53 -16.90
CA GLN A 119 33.44 -8.31 -17.07
C GLN A 119 32.99 -7.19 -16.12
N ASN A 120 31.67 -6.99 -16.00
CA ASN A 120 31.11 -5.98 -15.09
C ASN A 120 31.41 -6.31 -13.62
N PHE A 121 31.41 -7.59 -13.25
CA PHE A 121 31.78 -8.05 -11.91
C PHE A 121 33.25 -7.73 -11.57
N GLU A 122 34.18 -8.01 -12.48
CA GLU A 122 35.60 -7.71 -12.28
C GLU A 122 35.85 -6.21 -12.08
N LEU A 123 35.20 -5.37 -12.91
CA LEU A 123 35.27 -3.92 -12.78
C LEU A 123 34.64 -3.42 -11.47
N ALA A 124 33.51 -4.00 -11.07
CA ALA A 124 32.85 -3.62 -9.81
C ALA A 124 33.71 -3.91 -8.58
N LEU A 125 34.44 -5.04 -8.55
CA LEU A 125 35.37 -5.36 -7.47
C LEU A 125 36.57 -4.41 -7.40
N GLN A 126 36.99 -3.83 -8.53
CA GLN A 126 38.05 -2.82 -8.53
C GLN A 126 37.54 -1.51 -7.93
N VAL A 127 36.33 -1.07 -8.33
CA VAL A 127 35.70 0.13 -7.80
C VAL A 127 35.46 0.01 -6.29
N ALA A 128 34.88 -1.10 -5.83
CA ALA A 128 34.62 -1.33 -4.40
C ALA A 128 35.90 -1.29 -3.55
N ARG A 129 37.02 -1.79 -4.09
CA ARG A 129 38.33 -1.73 -3.43
C ARG A 129 38.89 -0.31 -3.34
N GLN A 130 38.74 0.48 -4.40
CA GLN A 130 39.20 1.87 -4.44
C GLN A 130 38.42 2.75 -3.44
N THR A 131 37.10 2.58 -3.37
CA THR A 131 36.28 3.31 -2.39
C THR A 131 36.73 3.01 -0.96
N ASN A 132 37.05 1.75 -0.65
CA ASN A 132 37.49 1.34 0.68
C ASN A 132 38.90 1.88 1.04
N SER A 133 39.75 2.14 0.04
CA SER A 133 41.06 2.77 0.26
C SER A 133 40.98 4.29 0.44
N ASP A 134 40.01 4.96 -0.20
CA ASP A 134 39.83 6.41 -0.08
C ASP A 134 39.30 6.83 1.30
N ASP A 135 38.62 5.91 2.00
CA ASP A 135 38.08 6.12 3.36
C ASP A 135 39.11 5.85 4.48
N ALA A 136 40.32 5.39 4.16
CA ALA A 136 41.38 5.17 5.14
C ALA A 136 41.98 6.52 5.59
N PRO A 137 41.95 6.87 6.90
CA PRO A 137 42.54 8.11 7.39
C PRO A 137 44.04 8.13 7.06
N GLN A 138 44.48 9.17 6.35
CA GLN A 138 45.90 9.49 6.20
C GLN A 138 46.43 9.90 7.57
N GLU A 139 47.25 9.04 8.18
CA GLU A 139 48.00 9.34 9.41
C GLU A 139 49.03 10.48 9.21
#